data_AF-A0A3T1AQT4-F1
#
_entry.id   AF-A0A3T1AQT4-F1
#
_cell.length_a   1.000
_cell.length_b   1.000
_cell.length_c   1.000
_cell.angle_alpha   90.00
_cell.angle_beta   90.00
_cell.angle_gamma   90.00
#
_symmetry.space_group_name_H-M   'P 1'
#
loop_
_entity.id
_entity.type
_entity.pdbx_description
1 polymer ?
#
loop_
_entity_poly.entity_id
_entity_poly.type
_entity_poly.pdbx_seq_one_letter_code
_entity_poly.pdbx_strand_id
1 'polypeptide(L)'
;MHEFAEADYCYGVGPIRLRMLHVDWSRPVPHEGDTWFGVRAVVVDGSGRSGEVREMLIRAGRMPVPPACKRPRLRVLRSTPV
;
A
#
# COMPACT_ATOMS: atom_id res chain seq x y z
N MET A 1 10.97 4.33 6.67
CA MET A 1 9.81 4.98 7.31
C MET A 1 9.02 5.65 6.21
N HIS A 2 7.69 5.53 6.21
CA HIS A 2 6.83 6.10 5.18
C HIS A 2 5.88 7.11 5.81
N GLU A 3 5.73 8.26 5.19
CA GLU A 3 4.78 9.29 5.58
C GLU A 3 3.61 9.28 4.60
N PHE A 4 2.39 9.26 5.13
CA PHE A 4 1.15 9.26 4.36
C PHE A 4 0.34 10.49 4.72
N ALA A 5 -0.22 11.15 3.71
CA ALA A 5 -1.21 12.19 3.93
C ALA A 5 -2.54 11.56 4.35
N GLU A 6 -3.41 12.33 5.02
CA GLU A 6 -4.74 11.89 5.45
C GLU A 6 -5.55 11.24 4.33
N ALA A 7 -5.48 11.76 3.11
CA ALA A 7 -6.20 11.22 1.94
C ALA A 7 -5.66 9.87 1.41
N ASP A 8 -4.48 9.45 1.88
CA ASP A 8 -3.79 8.24 1.42
C ASP A 8 -3.99 7.04 2.36
N TYR A 9 -4.66 7.23 3.51
CA TYR A 9 -4.97 6.15 4.45
C TYR A 9 -6.35 6.34 5.10
N CYS A 10 -7.01 5.24 5.45
CA CYS A 10 -8.36 5.29 6.04
C CYS A 10 -8.28 5.29 7.58
N TYR A 11 -9.26 5.96 8.21
CA TYR A 11 -9.50 5.95 9.67
C TYR A 11 -8.46 6.68 10.55
N GLY A 12 -7.76 7.70 10.03
CA GLY A 12 -7.06 8.65 10.91
C GLY A 12 -7.24 10.09 10.49
N VAL A 13 -6.61 10.95 11.28
CA VAL A 13 -6.68 12.41 11.17
C VAL A 13 -5.26 12.94 11.07
N GLY A 14 -4.99 13.71 10.03
CA GLY A 14 -3.70 14.31 9.75
C GLY A 14 -2.67 13.37 9.11
N PRO A 15 -1.47 13.89 8.80
CA PRO A 15 -0.38 13.08 8.26
C PRO A 15 0.12 12.07 9.30
N ILE A 16 0.44 10.87 8.84
CA ILE A 16 0.90 9.78 9.71
C ILE A 16 2.24 9.22 9.24
N ARG A 17 3.13 8.97 10.19
CA ARG A 17 4.40 8.30 9.94
C ARG A 17 4.29 6.85 10.38
N LEU A 18 4.60 5.95 9.46
CA LEU A 18 4.41 4.53 9.63
C LEU A 18 5.70 3.77 9.35
N ARG A 19 5.96 2.78 10.20
CA ARG A 19 6.87 1.69 9.90
C ARG A 19 6.03 0.48 9.51
N MET A 20 5.97 0.19 8.21
CA MET A 20 5.23 -0.95 7.69
C MET A 20 5.77 -2.27 8.24
N LEU A 21 4.86 -3.14 8.67
CA LEU A 21 5.16 -4.50 9.08
C LEU A 21 4.69 -5.50 8.02
N HIS A 22 3.48 -5.31 7.49
CA HIS A 22 2.87 -6.20 6.50
C HIS A 22 1.88 -5.45 5.63
N VAL A 23 1.78 -5.84 4.35
CA VAL A 23 0.79 -5.35 3.40
C VAL A 23 0.10 -6.57 2.79
N ASP A 24 -1.23 -6.63 2.88
CA ASP A 24 -2.03 -7.70 2.31
C ASP A 24 -2.29 -7.46 0.82
N TRP A 25 -1.29 -7.78 -0.01
CA TRP A 25 -1.38 -7.63 -1.48
C TRP A 25 -2.41 -8.55 -2.13
N SER A 26 -2.78 -9.64 -1.44
CA SER A 26 -3.76 -10.63 -1.87
C SER A 26 -5.19 -10.12 -1.87
N ARG A 27 -5.49 -9.09 -1.08
CA ARG A 27 -6.85 -8.57 -0.90
C ARG A 27 -6.93 -7.09 -1.24
N PRO A 28 -6.92 -6.73 -2.54
CA PRO A 28 -7.22 -5.36 -2.96
C PRO A 28 -8.66 -4.99 -2.58
N VAL A 29 -8.83 -3.82 -1.98
CA VAL A 29 -10.13 -3.25 -1.59
C VAL A 29 -10.41 -2.05 -2.49
N PRO A 30 -11.49 -2.06 -3.29
CA PRO A 30 -11.91 -0.87 -4.03
C PRO A 30 -12.50 0.16 -3.05
N HIS A 31 -11.95 1.38 -3.04
CA HIS A 31 -12.40 2.47 -2.18
C HIS A 31 -12.12 3.83 -2.84
N GLU A 32 -13.09 4.74 -2.82
CA GLU A 32 -12.98 6.08 -3.46
C GLU A 32 -12.56 6.08 -4.94
N GLY A 33 -12.93 5.04 -5.70
CA GLY A 33 -12.52 4.90 -7.11
C GLY A 33 -11.07 4.45 -7.30
N ASP A 34 -10.35 4.18 -6.21
CA ASP A 34 -8.98 3.69 -6.18
C ASP A 34 -8.88 2.28 -5.60
N THR A 35 -7.71 1.66 -5.73
CA THR A 35 -7.38 0.39 -5.06
C THR A 35 -6.62 0.65 -3.77
N TRP A 36 -7.03 -0.02 -2.70
CA TRP A 36 -6.45 0.09 -1.37
C TRP A 36 -6.04 -1.27 -0.85
N PHE A 37 -5.06 -1.30 0.05
CA PHE A 37 -4.58 -2.53 0.68
C PHE A 37 -4.63 -2.43 2.20
N GLY A 38 -4.96 -3.54 2.84
CA GLY A 38 -4.83 -3.69 4.28
C GLY A 38 -3.36 -3.69 4.67
N VAL A 39 -2.99 -2.79 5.57
CA VAL A 39 -1.63 -2.65 6.08
C VAL A 39 -1.61 -2.74 7.57
N ARG A 40 -0.67 -3.55 8.07
CA ARG A 40 -0.27 -3.58 9.46
C ARG A 40 1.03 -2.79 9.59
N ALA A 41 1.03 -1.75 10.41
CA ALA A 41 2.18 -0.87 10.59
C ALA A 41 2.27 -0.34 12.02
N VAL A 42 3.48 0.05 12.44
CA VAL A 42 3.70 0.75 13.71
C VAL A 42 3.64 2.25 13.47
N VAL A 43 2.84 2.96 14.27
CA VAL A 43 2.81 4.43 14.24
C VAL A 43 4.09 4.97 14.84
N VAL A 44 4.70 5.94 14.17
CA VAL A 44 5.90 6.63 14.64
C VAL A 44 5.52 8.08 14.92
N ASP A 45 5.78 8.57 16.13
CA ASP A 45 5.47 9.96 16.48
C ASP A 45 6.49 10.96 15.90
N GLY A 46 6.25 12.26 16.06
CA GLY A 46 7.15 13.33 15.58
C GLY A 46 8.57 13.25 16.14
N SER A 47 8.74 12.66 17.33
CA SER A 47 10.01 12.40 18.00
C SER A 47 10.71 11.12 17.55
N GLY A 48 10.09 10.34 16.65
CA GLY A 48 10.64 9.09 16.14
C GLY A 48 10.41 7.87 17.03
N ARG A 49 9.60 7.96 18.10
CA ARG A 49 9.29 6.79 18.93
C ARG A 49 8.21 5.96 18.28
N SER A 50 8.40 4.64 18.36
CA SER A 50 7.41 3.67 17.90
C SER A 50 6.29 3.57 18.93
N GLY A 51 5.06 3.80 18.49
CA GLY A 51 3.83 3.63 19.26
C GLY A 51 3.17 2.28 18.98
N GLU A 52 1.85 2.30 18.84
CA GLU A 52 1.04 1.11 18.66
C GLU A 52 1.13 0.51 17.25
N VAL A 53 0.94 -0.80 17.16
CA VAL A 53 0.69 -1.50 15.88
C VAL A 53 -0.77 -1.27 15.49
N ARG A 54 -0.99 -0.68 14.32
CA ARG A 54 -2.34 -0.43 13.79
C ARG A 54 -2.54 -1.13 12.46
N GLU A 55 -3.78 -1.53 12.23
CA GLU A 55 -4.26 -2.03 10.95
C GLU A 55 -5.10 -0.94 10.28
N MET A 56 -4.80 -0.63 9.02
CA MET A 56 -5.49 0.41 8.26
C MET A 56 -5.46 0.11 6.77
N LEU A 57 -6.31 0.79 6.01
CA LEU A 57 -6.25 0.77 4.55
C LEU A 57 -5.35 1.90 4.08
N ILE A 58 -4.48 1.63 3.11
CA ILE A 58 -3.63 2.64 2.46
C ILE A 58 -3.76 2.50 0.95
N ARG A 59 -3.81 3.63 0.26
CA ARG A 59 -3.97 3.72 -1.19
C ARG A 59 -2.79 3.07 -1.93
N ALA A 60 -3.09 2.22 -2.91
CA ALA A 60 -2.10 1.44 -3.66
C ALA A 60 -1.00 2.31 -4.29
N GLY A 61 -1.36 3.48 -4.84
CA GLY A 61 -0.43 4.41 -5.48
C GLY A 61 0.62 5.03 -4.54
N ARG A 62 0.42 4.93 -3.21
CA ARG A 62 1.37 5.44 -2.20
C ARG A 62 2.16 4.34 -1.51
N MET A 63 1.83 3.09 -1.78
CA MET A 63 2.59 1.98 -1.21
C MET A 63 4.05 2.04 -1.68
N PRO A 64 5.02 1.78 -0.79
CA PRO A 64 6.33 1.40 -1.23
C PRO A 64 6.20 0.15 -2.10
N VAL A 65 6.91 0.18 -3.22
CA VAL A 65 6.78 -0.77 -4.33
C VAL A 65 6.55 -2.20 -3.80
N PRO A 66 5.49 -2.90 -4.22
CA PRO A 66 5.35 -4.31 -3.87
C PRO A 66 6.64 -5.04 -4.28
N PRO A 67 7.15 -5.98 -3.46
CA PRO A 67 8.25 -6.83 -3.87
C PRO A 67 7.79 -7.57 -5.13
N ALA A 68 8.28 -7.10 -6.28
CA ALA A 68 7.81 -7.38 -7.63
C ALA A 68 6.76 -8.50 -7.67
N CYS A 69 5.47 -8.15 -7.58
CA CYS A 69 4.41 -9.05 -8.03
C CYS A 69 4.84 -9.45 -9.43
N LYS A 70 5.28 -10.70 -9.59
CA LYS A 70 5.80 -11.22 -10.86
C LYS A 70 4.80 -10.79 -11.92
N ARG A 71 5.16 -9.79 -12.74
CA ARG A 71 4.36 -9.46 -13.92
C ARG A 71 4.22 -10.79 -14.64
N PRO A 72 3.00 -11.32 -14.86
CA PRO A 72 2.87 -12.37 -15.85
C PRO A 72 3.43 -11.74 -17.12
N ARG A 73 4.55 -12.26 -17.61
CA ARG A 73 5.08 -11.86 -18.91
C ARG A 73 3.97 -12.21 -19.89
N LEU A 74 3.17 -11.22 -20.26
CA LEU A 74 2.17 -11.35 -21.30
C LEU A 74 2.97 -11.61 -22.57
N ARG A 75 3.17 -12.89 -22.89
CA ARG A 75 3.81 -13.32 -24.12
C ARG A 75 2.79 -13.00 -25.21
N VAL A 76 2.91 -11.83 -25.83
CA VAL A 76 2.25 -11.53 -27.08
C VAL A 76 2.72 -12.58 -28.08
N LEU A 77 1.88 -13.60 -28.30
CA LEU A 77 1.95 -14.46 -29.46
C LEU A 77 1.56 -13.59 -30.65
N ARG A 78 2.57 -13.05 -31.35
CA ARG A 78 2.38 -12.55 -32.71
C ARG A 78 2.11 -13.76 -33.60
N SER A 79 0.86 -14.06 -33.86
CA SER A 79 0.49 -14.91 -34.99
C SER A 79 0.66 -14.08 -36.26
N THR A 80 1.75 -14.30 -36.97
CA THR A 80 1.91 -13.86 -38.38
C THR A 80 1.14 -14.80 -39.29
N PRO A 81 0.21 -14.32 -40.13
CA PRO A 81 -0.34 -15.10 -41.23
C PRO A 81 0.60 -15.00 -42.44
N VAL A 82 1.01 -16.14 -43.00
CA VAL A 82 1.42 -16.28 -44.42
C VAL A 82 0.77 -17.51 -45.01
#